data_AF-A0A381UXE9-F1
#
_entry.id   AF-A0A381UXE9-F1
#
_cell.length_a   1.000
_cell.length_b   1.000
_cell.length_c   1.000
_cell.angle_alpha   90.00
_cell.angle_beta   90.00
_cell.angle_gamma   90.00
#
_symmetry.space_group_name_H-M   'P 1'
#
loop_
_entity.id
_entity.type
_entity.pdbx_description
1 polymer ?
#
loop_
_entity_poly.entity_id
_entity_poly.type
_entity_poly.pdbx_seq_one_letter_code
_entity_poly.pdbx_strand_id
1 'polypeptide(L)' 'MSLTTPGCGMGQQMANDIKEKVSGLDGVENVSVDVTFDPPWNPEMMTDEARSKLGFNPTPVPKNEPKIKTEWE' A
#
# COMPACT_ATOMS: atom_id res chain seq x y z
N MET A 1 8.96 7.59 4.79
CA MET A 1 7.72 6.84 4.44
C MET A 1 7.92 6.08 3.12
N SER A 2 6.97 5.22 2.73
CA SER A 2 6.96 4.55 1.41
C SER A 2 5.56 4.63 0.78
N LEU A 3 5.44 4.24 -0.49
CA LEU A 3 4.18 4.15 -1.23
C LEU A 3 3.99 2.72 -1.78
N THR A 4 2.76 2.39 -2.14
CA THR A 4 2.44 1.08 -2.73
C THR A 4 3.13 0.84 -4.08
N THR A 5 3.48 1.92 -4.80
CA THR A 5 4.15 1.83 -6.10
C THR A 5 5.03 3.07 -6.35
N PRO A 6 6.25 2.91 -6.89
CA PRO A 6 7.08 4.03 -7.32
C PRO A 6 6.41 4.88 -8.41
N GLY A 7 6.66 6.19 -8.40
CA GLY A 7 6.14 7.10 -9.43
C GLY A 7 4.65 7.45 -9.31
N CYS A 8 3.98 7.09 -8.21
CA CYS A 8 2.62 7.52 -7.94
C CYS A 8 2.54 9.05 -7.79
N GLY A 9 1.72 9.71 -8.61
CA GLY A 9 1.54 11.16 -8.57
C GLY A 9 1.00 11.69 -7.24
N MET A 10 0.31 10.86 -6.46
CA MET A 10 -0.19 11.24 -5.13
C MET A 10 0.91 11.33 -4.06
N GLY A 11 2.13 10.84 -4.34
CA GLY A 11 3.20 10.78 -3.35
C GLY A 11 3.57 12.15 -2.75
N GLN A 12 3.60 13.19 -3.58
CA GLN A 12 3.88 14.55 -3.12
C GLN A 12 2.76 15.10 -2.22
N GLN A 13 1.50 14.85 -2.58
CA GLN A 13 0.36 15.28 -1.78
C GLN A 13 0.37 14.60 -0.40
N MET A 14 0.57 13.27 -0.37
CA MET A 14 0.64 12.53 0.89
C MET A 14 1.79 13.02 1.78
N ALA A 15 2.96 13.31 1.20
CA ALA A 15 4.10 13.84 1.95
C ALA A 15 3.81 15.21 2.56
N ASN A 16 3.10 16.09 1.83
CA ASN A 16 2.66 17.39 2.34
C ASN A 16 1.64 17.24 3.47
N ASP A 17 0.63 16.39 3.29
CA ASP A 17 -0.40 16.12 4.30
C ASP A 17 0.23 15.60 5.60
N ILE A 18 1.19 14.66 5.50
CA ILE A 18 1.94 14.15 6.65
C ILE A 18 2.71 15.27 7.32
N LYS A 19 3.44 16.09 6.55
CA LYS A 19 4.22 17.20 7.09
C LYS A 19 3.33 18.18 7.85
N GLU A 20 2.20 18.59 7.28
CA GLU A 20 1.25 19.52 7.90
C GLU A 20 0.71 18.94 9.22
N LYS A 21 0.22 17.69 9.19
CA LYS A 21 -0.37 17.05 10.37
C LYS A 21 0.63 16.85 11.50
N VAL A 22 1.86 16.42 11.18
CA VAL A 22 2.90 16.17 12.18
C VAL A 22 3.45 17.49 12.73
N SER A 23 3.55 18.54 11.91
CA SER A 23 4.01 19.86 12.37
C SER A 23 3.05 20.54 13.34
N GLY A 24 1.77 20.14 13.35
CA GLY A 24 0.76 20.66 14.28
C GLY A 24 0.78 20.00 15.67
N LEU A 25 1.68 19.03 15.91
CA LEU A 25 1.80 18.37 17.21
C LEU A 25 2.67 19.18 18.18
N ASP A 26 2.23 19.28 19.44
CA ASP A 26 2.99 19.99 20.47
C ASP A 26 4.40 19.40 20.64
N GLY A 27 5.41 20.27 20.60
CA GLY A 27 6.81 19.89 20.76
C GLY A 27 7.54 19.45 19.48
N VAL A 28 6.87 19.47 18.32
CA VAL A 28 7.51 19.22 17.01
C VAL A 28 8.05 20.54 16.43
N GLU A 29 9.37 20.67 16.31
CA GLU A 29 10.00 21.87 15.76
C GLU A 29 10.23 21.81 14.25
N ASN A 30 10.54 20.62 13.72
CA ASN A 30 10.84 20.42 12.30
C ASN A 30 10.35 19.04 11.82
N VAL A 31 9.83 19.01 10.60
CA VAL A 31 9.39 17.77 9.94
C VAL A 31 9.96 17.71 8.52
N SER A 32 10.70 16.62 8.25
CA SER A 32 11.12 16.21 6.92
C SER A 32 10.47 14.87 6.57
N VAL A 33 9.96 14.75 5.35
CA VAL A 33 9.32 13.50 4.87
C VAL A 33 10.11 13.00 3.67
N ASP A 34 10.89 11.94 3.89
CA ASP A 34 11.62 11.26 2.85
C ASP A 34 10.85 10.03 2.36
N VAL A 35 10.72 9.87 1.04
CA VAL A 35 10.07 8.73 0.41
C VAL A 35 11.11 7.71 -0.02
N THR A 36 11.06 6.50 0.52
CA THR A 36 11.97 5.39 0.17
C THR A 36 11.20 4.19 -0.34
N PHE A 37 11.84 3.38 -1.19
CA PHE A 37 11.26 2.15 -1.76
C PHE A 37 12.11 0.91 -1.47
N ASP A 38 13.09 1.05 -0.59
CA ASP A 38 13.93 -0.03 -0.10
C ASP A 38 13.74 -0.13 1.42
N PRO A 39 13.14 -1.22 1.94
CA PRO A 39 12.57 -2.35 1.21
C PRO A 39 11.28 -1.98 0.44
N PRO A 40 10.90 -2.75 -0.59
CA PRO A 40 9.64 -2.51 -1.29
C PRO A 40 8.45 -2.81 -0.39
N TRP A 41 7.41 -2.00 -0.52
CA TRP A 41 6.14 -2.25 0.17
C TRP A 41 5.48 -3.53 -0.35
N ASN A 42 4.84 -4.29 0.54
CA ASN A 42 4.04 -5.46 0.16
C ASN A 42 2.66 -5.46 0.87
N PRO A 43 1.63 -6.11 0.29
CA PRO A 43 0.29 -6.19 0.90
C PRO A 43 0.24 -6.87 2.28
N GLU A 44 1.24 -7.67 2.65
CA GLU A 44 1.35 -8.29 3.98
C GLU A 44 1.66 -7.24 5.06
N MET A 45 2.19 -6.06 4.69
CA MET A 45 2.38 -4.91 5.58
C MET A 45 1.09 -4.19 5.97
N MET A 46 -0.06 -4.51 5.34
CA MET A 46 -1.35 -3.96 5.76
C MET A 46 -1.81 -4.52 7.11
N THR A 47 -2.63 -3.78 7.84
CA THR A 47 -3.33 -4.33 9.01
C THR A 47 -4.40 -5.35 8.58
N ASP A 48 -4.81 -6.24 9.47
CA ASP A 48 -5.90 -7.20 9.20
C ASP A 48 -7.20 -6.49 8.81
N GLU A 49 -7.49 -5.36 9.45
CA GLU A 49 -8.65 -4.53 9.12
C GLU A 49 -8.57 -3.98 7.69
N ALA A 50 -7.41 -3.43 7.31
CA ALA A 50 -7.20 -2.90 5.96
C ALA A 50 -7.28 -4.00 4.91
N ARG A 51 -6.66 -5.17 5.15
CA ARG A 51 -6.78 -6.35 4.29
C ARG A 51 -8.22 -6.78 4.10
N SER A 52 -8.98 -6.87 5.18
CA SER A 52 -10.38 -7.29 5.14
C SER A 52 -11.24 -6.31 4.34
N LYS A 53 -11.04 -5.00 4.52
CA LYS A 53 -11.79 -3.96 3.79
C LYS A 53 -11.49 -3.97 2.29
N LEU A 54 -10.26 -4.30 1.92
CA LEU A 54 -9.79 -4.31 0.54
C LEU A 54 -9.91 -5.68 -0.14
N GLY A 55 -10.45 -6.70 0.54
CA GLY A 55 -10.65 -8.03 -0.04
C GLY A 55 -9.37 -8.87 -0.19
N PHE A 56 -8.32 -8.56 0.57
CA PHE A 56 -7.05 -9.31 0.59
C PHE A 56 -7.08 -10.57 1.46
N ASN A 57 -8.19 -10.83 2.16
CA ASN A 57 -8.38 -12.12 2.82
C ASN A 57 -8.40 -13.22 1.74
N PRO A 58 -7.74 -14.37 1.94
CA PRO A 58 -7.81 -15.46 0.99
C PRO A 58 -9.28 -15.88 0.85
N THR A 59 -9.91 -15.47 -0.25
CA THR A 59 -11.14 -16.12 -0.69
C THR A 59 -10.76 -17.56 -1.00
N PRO A 60 -11.46 -18.55 -0.43
CA PRO A 60 -11.24 -19.93 -0.82
C PRO A 60 -11.58 -20.03 -2.30
N VAL A 61 -10.57 -20.06 -3.16
CA VAL A 61 -10.72 -20.40 -4.57
C VAL A 61 -11.31 -21.81 -4.58
N PRO A 62 -12.51 -22.03 -5.14
CA PRO A 62 -13.02 -23.37 -5.32
C PRO A 62 -12.01 -24.14 -6.17
N LYS A 63 -11.42 -25.21 -5.62
CA LYS A 63 -10.42 -26.06 -6.31
C LYS A 63 -10.93 -26.73 -7.60
N ASN A 64 -12.18 -26.46 -7.99
CA ASN A 64 -12.87 -27.00 -9.16
C ASN A 64 -13.09 -25.93 -10.24
N GLU A 65 -12.19 -24.97 -10.42
CA GLU A 65 -12.14 -24.28 -11.72
C GLU A 65 -11.72 -25.32 -12.78
N PRO A 66 -12.57 -25.59 -13.79
CA PRO A 66 -12.14 -26.42 -14.91
C PRO A 66 -10.98 -25.70 -15.58
N LYS A 67 -9.80 -26.34 -15.58
CA LYS A 67 -8.65 -25.88 -16.34
C LYS A 67 -9.08 -25.78 -17.80
N ILE A 68 -9.39 -24.57 -18.26
CA ILE A 68 -9.62 -24.30 -19.67
C ILE A 68 -8.28 -24.60 -20.34
N LYS A 69 -8.20 -25.76 -20.99
CA LYS A 69 -7.09 -26.11 -21.87
C LYS A 69 -7.16 -25.16 -23.05
N THR A 70 -6.43 -24.05 -22.98
CA THR A 70 -6.04 -23.32 -24.19
C THR A 70 -4.91 -24.10 -24.87
N GLU A 71 -5.29 -25.23 -25.47
CA GLU A 71 -4.52 -25.85 -26.55
C GLU A 71 -4.90 -25.05 -27.81
N TRP A 72 -4.06 -24.09 -28.18
CA TRP A 72 -4.20 -23.32 -29.41
C TRP A 72 -3.50 -24.05 -30.56
N GLU A 73 -4.18 -25.03 -31.17
CA GLU A 73 -4.00 -25.26 -32.62
C GLU A 73 -4.83 -24.25 -33.41
#